data_AF-B7RJV6-F1
#
_entry.id   AF-B7RJV6-F1
#
_cell.length_a   1.000
_cell.length_b   1.000
_cell.length_c   1.000
_cell.angle_alpha   90.00
_cell.angle_beta   90.00
_cell.angle_gamma   90.00
#
_symmetry.space_group_name_H-M   'P 1'
#
loop_
_entity.id
_entity.type
_entity.pdbx_description
1 polymer ?
#
loop_
_entity_poly.entity_id
_entity_poly.type
_entity_poly.pdbx_seq_one_letter_code
_entity_poly.pdbx_strand_id
1 'polypeptide(L)'
;MATEPIDMEIAGTCVSEFGSAIGMPQLCGEWFGNQIFWLVVALVAIYFILSRVALPRIGSVLAERQGTITNDIAAAEDLKVKATEAEAQYDKALIDARAEAHRIITDAKADIQADLDQAIAVADADIAAKAAESEKAIAEIREGAKKNVEEVAKDTAQAIIAALGGSADATTVSAAVDARMKG
;
A
#
# COMPACT_ATOMS: atom_id res chain seq x y z
N MET A 1 -82.16 10.05 -83.84
CA MET A 1 -81.24 11.19 -83.64
C MET A 1 -81.73 11.96 -82.44
N ALA A 2 -80.82 12.23 -81.50
CA ALA A 2 -80.89 13.31 -80.52
C ALA A 2 -81.97 13.22 -79.41
N THR A 3 -81.46 13.01 -78.19
CA THR A 3 -81.75 13.80 -76.98
C THR A 3 -83.21 13.96 -76.57
N GLU A 4 -83.70 13.06 -75.73
CA GLU A 4 -84.62 13.45 -74.65
C GLU A 4 -83.80 13.84 -73.41
N PRO A 5 -84.23 14.87 -72.66
CA PRO A 5 -83.48 15.42 -71.55
C PRO A 5 -83.41 14.37 -70.44
N ILE A 6 -82.21 14.07 -69.95
CA ILE A 6 -82.07 13.42 -68.64
C ILE A 6 -82.79 14.36 -67.67
N ASP A 7 -83.88 13.87 -67.10
CA ASP A 7 -84.70 14.62 -66.15
C ASP A 7 -83.80 15.28 -65.11
N MET A 8 -83.96 16.60 -65.02
CA MET A 8 -83.28 17.48 -64.07
C MET A 8 -83.55 17.08 -62.60
N GLU A 9 -84.43 16.09 -62.39
CA GLU A 9 -84.79 15.47 -61.10
C GLU A 9 -83.74 14.47 -60.59
N ILE A 10 -82.93 13.86 -61.46
CA ILE A 10 -81.84 12.93 -61.07
C ILE A 10 -80.53 13.70 -60.78
N ALA A 11 -80.42 14.95 -61.23
CA ALA A 11 -79.26 15.80 -61.00
C ALA A 11 -79.26 16.34 -59.54
N GLY A 12 -78.84 15.49 -58.60
CA GLY A 12 -78.74 15.82 -57.18
C GLY A 12 -78.97 14.64 -56.25
N THR A 13 -79.54 13.54 -56.76
CA THR A 13 -79.75 12.31 -55.98
C THR A 13 -78.48 11.47 -55.97
N CYS A 14 -77.96 11.23 -54.78
CA CYS A 14 -76.68 10.56 -54.55
C CYS A 14 -76.79 9.05 -54.29
N VAL A 15 -78.01 8.57 -54.08
CA VAL A 15 -78.33 7.20 -53.67
C VAL A 15 -79.48 6.67 -54.53
N SER A 16 -79.34 5.47 -55.09
CA SER A 16 -80.41 4.78 -55.81
C SER A 16 -81.47 4.23 -54.86
N GLU A 17 -82.64 3.87 -55.38
CA GLU A 17 -83.72 3.22 -54.62
C GLU A 17 -83.28 1.95 -53.87
N PHE A 18 -82.16 1.34 -54.27
CA PHE A 18 -81.55 0.16 -53.65
C PHE A 18 -80.38 0.48 -52.69
N GLY A 19 -80.13 1.75 -52.38
CA GLY A 19 -79.07 2.17 -51.47
C GLY A 19 -77.66 2.14 -52.06
N SER A 20 -77.52 1.83 -53.35
CA SER A 20 -76.24 1.86 -54.07
C SER A 20 -75.95 3.26 -54.61
N ALA A 21 -74.67 3.63 -54.66
CA ALA A 21 -74.28 4.96 -55.06
C ALA A 21 -74.46 5.19 -56.57
N ILE A 22 -75.07 6.33 -56.94
CA ILE A 22 -75.18 6.80 -58.32
C ILE A 22 -74.05 7.84 -58.54
N GLY A 23 -73.15 7.60 -59.50
CA GLY A 23 -72.03 8.50 -59.79
C GLY A 23 -70.83 8.33 -58.86
N MET A 24 -70.13 9.43 -58.52
CA MET A 24 -68.94 9.44 -57.65
C MET A 24 -69.34 9.51 -56.17
N PRO A 25 -69.35 8.38 -55.43
CA PRO A 25 -69.96 8.30 -54.10
C PRO A 25 -69.26 9.17 -53.05
N GLN A 26 -67.99 9.52 -53.27
CA GLN A 26 -67.15 10.29 -52.34
C GLN A 26 -67.53 11.77 -52.20
N LEU A 27 -68.37 12.33 -53.08
CA LEU A 27 -68.80 13.74 -53.02
C LEU A 27 -70.24 13.91 -52.51
N CYS A 28 -70.88 12.81 -52.12
CA CYS A 28 -72.29 12.78 -51.74
C CYS A 28 -72.50 13.02 -50.24
N GLY A 29 -73.10 14.17 -49.90
CA GLY A 29 -73.35 14.63 -48.53
C GLY A 29 -74.11 13.64 -47.63
N GLU A 30 -75.02 12.85 -48.20
CA GLU A 30 -75.85 11.87 -47.48
C GLU A 30 -75.02 10.74 -46.84
N TRP A 31 -73.85 10.38 -47.40
CA TRP A 31 -72.98 9.36 -46.83
C TRP A 31 -72.08 9.87 -45.70
N PHE A 32 -71.87 11.19 -45.59
CA PHE A 32 -70.96 11.77 -44.59
C PHE A 32 -71.43 11.50 -43.15
N GLY A 33 -72.74 11.48 -42.89
CA GLY A 33 -73.25 11.21 -41.53
C GLY A 33 -72.82 9.85 -40.98
N ASN A 34 -72.95 8.79 -41.80
CA ASN A 34 -72.53 7.44 -41.43
C ASN A 34 -71.00 7.34 -41.29
N GLN A 35 -70.24 7.95 -42.21
CA GLN A 35 -68.78 7.96 -42.14
C GLN A 35 -68.26 8.71 -40.91
N ILE A 36 -68.84 9.87 -40.59
CA ILE A 36 -68.48 10.66 -39.40
C ILE A 36 -68.81 9.87 -38.13
N PHE A 37 -69.97 9.20 -38.07
CA PHE A 37 -70.33 8.36 -36.92
C PHE A 37 -69.28 7.27 -36.66
N TRP A 38 -68.91 6.48 -37.67
CA TRP A 38 -67.89 5.44 -37.51
C TRP A 38 -66.50 6.00 -37.26
N LEU A 39 -66.16 7.16 -37.84
CA LEU A 39 -64.90 7.86 -37.55
C LEU A 39 -64.83 8.22 -36.07
N VAL A 40 -65.88 8.81 -35.50
CA VAL A 40 -65.93 9.15 -34.07
C VAL A 40 -65.84 7.89 -33.21
N VAL A 41 -66.58 6.83 -33.55
CA VAL A 41 -66.53 5.54 -32.84
C VAL A 41 -65.12 4.94 -32.88
N ALA A 42 -64.48 4.92 -34.05
CA ALA A 42 -63.11 4.41 -34.21
C ALA A 42 -62.09 5.26 -33.45
N LEU A 43 -62.23 6.59 -33.48
CA LEU A 43 -61.35 7.51 -32.76
C LEU A 43 -61.47 7.32 -31.25
N VAL A 44 -62.69 7.17 -30.73
CA VAL A 44 -62.93 6.86 -29.30
C VAL A 44 -62.35 5.49 -28.96
N ALA A 45 -62.55 4.47 -29.79
CA ALA A 45 -61.99 3.14 -29.56
C ALA A 45 -60.45 3.17 -29.50
N ILE A 46 -59.80 3.84 -30.46
CA ILE A 46 -58.34 4.04 -30.48
C ILE A 46 -57.87 4.82 -29.25
N TYR A 47 -58.56 5.90 -28.89
CA TYR A 47 -58.25 6.70 -27.71
C TYR A 47 -58.27 5.85 -26.43
N PHE A 48 -59.29 5.00 -26.25
CA PHE A 48 -59.37 4.09 -25.11
C PHE A 48 -58.25 3.04 -25.14
N ILE A 49 -57.93 2.46 -26.30
CA ILE A 49 -56.83 1.50 -26.42
C ILE A 49 -55.49 2.16 -26.07
N LEU A 50 -55.21 3.35 -26.59
CA LEU A 50 -53.96 4.05 -26.33
C LEU A 50 -53.85 4.49 -24.87
N SER A 51 -54.89 5.12 -24.32
CA SER A 51 -54.89 5.62 -22.94
C SER A 51 -54.84 4.50 -21.90
N ARG A 52 -55.51 3.37 -22.16
CA ARG A 52 -55.65 2.30 -21.16
C ARG A 52 -54.67 1.15 -21.32
N VAL A 53 -54.10 0.95 -22.51
CA VAL A 53 -53.21 -0.19 -22.80
C VAL A 53 -51.83 0.25 -23.29
N ALA A 54 -51.75 1.06 -24.34
CA ALA A 54 -50.46 1.36 -24.96
C ALA A 54 -49.59 2.30 -24.10
N LEU A 55 -50.13 3.45 -23.67
CA LEU A 55 -49.40 4.43 -22.87
C LEU A 55 -48.98 3.89 -21.50
N PRO A 56 -49.83 3.16 -20.74
CA PRO A 56 -49.42 2.58 -19.47
C PRO A 56 -48.28 1.57 -19.61
N ARG A 57 -48.28 0.75 -20.68
CA ARG A 57 -47.19 -0.20 -20.94
C ARG A 57 -45.86 0.51 -21.23
N ILE A 58 -45.87 1.54 -22.08
CA ILE A 58 -44.67 2.34 -22.36
C ILE A 58 -44.18 3.03 -21.09
N GLY A 59 -45.09 3.60 -20.29
CA GLY A 59 -44.78 4.21 -19.00
C GLY A 59 -44.11 3.23 -18.03
N SER A 60 -44.58 1.98 -17.96
CA SER A 60 -43.99 0.96 -17.10
C SER A 60 -42.54 0.61 -17.48
N VAL A 61 -42.24 0.47 -18.77
CA VAL A 61 -40.88 0.18 -19.26
C VAL A 61 -39.95 1.36 -19.00
N LEU A 62 -40.44 2.59 -19.19
CA LEU A 62 -39.65 3.78 -18.91
C LEU A 62 -39.35 3.93 -17.41
N ALA A 63 -40.34 3.69 -16.56
CA ALA A 63 -40.18 3.69 -15.11
C ALA A 63 -39.20 2.61 -14.63
N GLU A 64 -39.27 1.41 -15.20
CA GLU A 64 -38.33 0.31 -14.91
C GLU A 64 -36.89 0.71 -15.26
N ARG A 65 -36.67 1.23 -16.48
CA ARG A 65 -35.34 1.70 -16.90
C ARG A 65 -34.80 2.82 -16.02
N GLN A 66 -35.66 3.79 -15.70
CA GLN A 66 -35.28 4.89 -14.81
C GLN A 66 -34.90 4.36 -13.42
N GLY A 67 -35.70 3.42 -12.88
CA GLY A 67 -35.44 2.77 -11.60
C GLY A 67 -34.12 2.03 -11.59
N THR A 68 -33.84 1.21 -12.62
CA THR A 68 -32.57 0.49 -12.75
C THR A 68 -31.38 1.44 -12.84
N ILE A 69 -31.46 2.48 -13.67
CA ILE A 69 -30.38 3.48 -13.81
C ILE A 69 -30.11 4.17 -12.46
N THR A 70 -31.17 4.62 -11.77
CA THR A 70 -31.01 5.28 -10.47
C THR A 70 -30.42 4.33 -9.42
N ASN A 71 -30.87 3.07 -9.41
CA ASN A 71 -30.33 2.06 -8.50
C ASN A 71 -28.85 1.76 -8.79
N ASP A 72 -28.49 1.63 -10.07
CA ASP A 72 -27.10 1.37 -10.48
C ASP A 72 -26.18 2.55 -10.15
N ILE A 73 -26.67 3.79 -10.31
CA ILE A 73 -25.94 5.00 -9.90
C ILE A 73 -25.73 5.00 -8.39
N ALA A 74 -26.77 4.76 -7.60
CA ALA A 74 -26.68 4.71 -6.15
C ALA A 74 -25.70 3.60 -5.68
N ALA A 75 -25.78 2.42 -6.28
CA ALA A 75 -24.85 1.32 -6.00
C ALA A 75 -23.40 1.68 -6.36
N ALA A 76 -23.18 2.38 -7.49
CA ALA A 76 -21.86 2.83 -7.90
C ALA A 76 -21.29 3.89 -6.94
N GLU A 77 -22.12 4.83 -6.48
CA GLU A 77 -21.74 5.83 -5.47
C GLU A 77 -21.36 5.17 -4.15
N ASP A 78 -22.17 4.22 -3.65
CA ASP A 78 -21.88 3.46 -2.44
C ASP A 78 -20.57 2.67 -2.55
N LEU A 79 -20.33 2.01 -3.69
CA LEU A 79 -19.09 1.29 -3.95
C LEU A 79 -17.88 2.25 -4.01
N LYS A 80 -18.06 3.44 -4.58
CA LYS A 80 -17.02 4.48 -4.60
C LYS A 80 -16.69 4.95 -3.19
N VAL A 81 -17.69 5.23 -2.36
CA VAL A 81 -17.48 5.63 -0.96
C VAL A 81 -16.73 4.54 -0.19
N LYS A 82 -17.17 3.28 -0.31
CA LYS A 82 -16.49 2.14 0.33
C LYS A 82 -15.06 1.97 -0.14
N ALA A 83 -14.79 2.17 -1.44
CA ALA A 83 -13.44 2.10 -1.98
C ALA A 83 -12.55 3.21 -1.40
N THR A 84 -13.04 4.45 -1.34
CA THR A 84 -12.28 5.57 -0.75
C THR A 84 -12.03 5.41 0.75
N GLU A 85 -12.99 4.84 1.48
CA GLU A 85 -12.83 4.53 2.90
C GLU A 85 -11.80 3.41 3.10
N ALA A 86 -11.86 2.34 2.30
CA ALA A 86 -10.89 1.26 2.34
C ALA A 86 -9.47 1.74 1.99
N GLU A 87 -9.33 2.62 1.00
CA GLU A 87 -8.05 3.25 0.63
C GLU A 87 -7.50 4.08 1.80
N ALA A 88 -8.34 4.92 2.43
CA ALA A 88 -7.92 5.70 3.60
C ALA A 88 -7.49 4.83 4.79
N GLN A 89 -8.19 3.72 5.05
CA GLN A 89 -7.81 2.77 6.11
C GLN A 89 -6.50 2.03 5.77
N TYR A 90 -6.31 1.66 4.50
CA TYR A 90 -5.08 1.03 4.02
C TYR A 90 -3.88 1.97 4.17
N ASP A 91 -4.01 3.22 3.73
CA ASP A 91 -2.95 4.23 3.85
C ASP A 91 -2.60 4.52 5.31
N LYS A 92 -3.62 4.61 6.17
CA LYS A 92 -3.42 4.75 7.62
C LYS A 92 -2.66 3.56 8.18
N ALA A 93 -3.08 2.33 7.87
CA ALA A 93 -2.41 1.13 8.33
C ALA A 93 -0.95 1.05 7.84
N LEU A 94 -0.68 1.52 6.62
CA LEU A 94 0.68 1.59 6.07
C LEU A 94 1.56 2.61 6.81
N ILE A 95 1.01 3.78 7.14
CA ILE A 95 1.72 4.81 7.93
C ILE A 95 2.00 4.28 9.35
N ASP A 96 1.00 3.69 10.00
CA ASP A 96 1.13 3.14 11.35
C ASP A 96 2.17 2.01 11.38
N ALA A 97 2.14 1.10 10.40
CA ALA A 97 3.13 0.02 10.28
C ALA A 97 4.55 0.54 10.05
N ARG A 98 4.72 1.61 9.25
CA ARG A 98 6.03 2.25 9.05
C ARG A 98 6.52 2.93 10.34
N ALA A 99 5.64 3.64 11.04
CA ALA A 99 5.97 4.27 12.31
C ALA A 99 6.40 3.22 13.36
N GLU A 100 5.68 2.11 13.42
CA GLU A 100 6.00 0.99 14.31
C GLU A 100 7.33 0.32 13.94
N ALA A 101 7.59 0.09 12.66
CA ALA A 101 8.88 -0.43 12.22
C ALA A 101 10.04 0.51 12.60
N HIS A 102 9.86 1.83 12.45
CA HIS A 102 10.87 2.80 12.86
C HIS A 102 11.09 2.83 14.38
N ARG A 103 10.03 2.64 15.17
CA ARG A 103 10.11 2.49 16.63
C ARG A 103 10.93 1.25 17.00
N ILE A 104 10.58 0.09 16.44
CA ILE A 104 11.30 -1.17 16.66
C ILE A 104 12.78 -1.05 16.28
N ILE A 105 13.11 -0.40 15.16
CA ILE A 105 14.50 -0.19 14.74
C ILE A 105 15.24 0.70 15.73
N THR A 106 14.59 1.75 16.23
CA THR A 106 15.20 2.67 17.21
C THR A 106 15.46 1.96 18.54
N ASP A 107 14.46 1.23 19.03
CA ASP A 107 14.56 0.47 20.29
C ASP A 107 15.64 -0.61 20.19
N ALA A 108 15.64 -1.40 19.11
CA ALA A 108 16.67 -2.42 18.89
C ALA A 108 18.09 -1.83 18.79
N LYS A 109 18.24 -0.65 18.18
CA LYS A 109 19.54 0.04 18.15
C LYS A 109 19.97 0.51 19.53
N ALA A 110 19.04 1.00 20.35
CA ALA A 110 19.33 1.41 21.71
C ALA A 110 19.76 0.22 22.58
N ASP A 111 19.05 -0.91 22.46
CA ASP A 111 19.39 -2.15 23.17
C ASP A 111 20.76 -2.69 22.74
N ILE A 112 21.03 -2.75 21.43
CA ILE A 112 22.34 -3.17 20.90
C ILE A 112 23.46 -2.26 21.40
N GLN A 113 23.23 -0.95 21.46
CA GLN A 113 24.24 0.00 21.95
C GLN A 113 24.52 -0.23 23.44
N ALA A 114 23.48 -0.45 24.25
CA ALA A 114 23.63 -0.74 25.67
C ALA A 114 24.42 -2.03 25.91
N ASP A 115 24.10 -3.10 25.17
CA ASP A 115 24.82 -4.37 25.22
C ASP A 115 26.29 -4.22 24.79
N LEU A 116 26.53 -3.44 23.74
CA LEU A 116 27.88 -3.15 23.27
C LEU A 116 28.69 -2.36 24.31
N ASP A 117 28.11 -1.33 24.91
CA ASP A 117 28.75 -0.53 25.95
C ASP A 117 29.11 -1.39 27.17
N GLN A 118 28.21 -2.31 27.56
CA GLN A 118 28.48 -3.27 28.64
C GLN A 118 29.62 -4.23 28.27
N ALA A 119 29.61 -4.79 27.06
CA ALA A 119 30.65 -5.69 26.59
C ALA A 119 32.03 -5.00 26.52
N ILE A 120 32.07 -3.75 26.06
CA ILE A 120 33.28 -2.93 26.05
C ILE A 120 33.79 -2.71 27.48
N ALA A 121 32.91 -2.33 28.42
CA ALA A 121 33.32 -2.12 29.82
C ALA A 121 33.91 -3.37 30.47
N VAL A 122 33.34 -4.55 30.19
CA VAL A 122 33.89 -5.83 30.67
C VAL A 122 35.24 -6.13 30.00
N ALA A 123 35.34 -5.95 28.69
CA ALA A 123 36.59 -6.17 27.96
C ALA A 123 37.71 -5.24 28.46
N ASP A 124 37.42 -3.97 28.70
CA ASP A 124 38.39 -3.00 29.23
C ASP A 124 38.85 -3.39 30.65
N ALA A 125 37.94 -3.86 31.50
CA ALA A 125 38.29 -4.35 32.83
C ALA A 125 39.21 -5.59 32.77
N ASP A 126 38.91 -6.55 31.89
CA ASP A 126 39.73 -7.74 31.68
C ASP A 126 41.12 -7.41 31.10
N ILE A 127 41.17 -6.47 30.14
CA ILE A 127 42.42 -5.98 29.57
C ILE A 127 43.26 -5.29 30.66
N ALA A 128 42.66 -4.44 31.48
CA ALA A 128 43.35 -3.76 32.58
C ALA A 128 43.90 -4.77 33.61
N ALA A 129 43.13 -5.79 33.95
CA ALA A 129 43.56 -6.86 34.86
C ALA A 129 44.76 -7.64 34.30
N LYS A 130 44.69 -8.05 33.02
CA LYS A 130 45.79 -8.76 32.34
C LYS A 130 47.04 -7.90 32.17
N ALA A 131 46.87 -6.61 31.91
CA ALA A 131 47.97 -5.66 31.84
C ALA A 131 48.68 -5.56 33.19
N ALA A 132 47.93 -5.39 34.29
CA ALA A 132 48.48 -5.34 35.64
C ALA A 132 49.17 -6.65 36.05
N GLU A 133 48.63 -7.80 35.66
CA GLU A 133 49.28 -9.11 35.87
C GLU A 133 50.59 -9.22 35.10
N SER A 134 50.58 -8.83 33.82
CA SER A 134 51.77 -8.84 32.95
C SER A 134 52.84 -7.89 33.47
N GLU A 135 52.47 -6.71 33.98
CA GLU A 135 53.40 -5.77 34.60
C GLU A 135 54.09 -6.35 35.84
N LYS A 136 53.35 -7.09 36.68
CA LYS A 136 53.93 -7.79 37.83
C LYS A 136 54.90 -8.88 37.39
N ALA A 137 54.50 -9.72 36.43
CA ALA A 137 55.36 -10.77 35.89
C ALA A 137 56.65 -10.19 35.28
N ILE A 138 56.54 -9.09 34.53
CA ILE A 138 57.70 -8.38 33.98
C ILE A 138 58.59 -7.82 35.11
N ALA A 139 58.01 -7.27 36.17
CA ALA A 139 58.76 -6.76 37.32
C ALA A 139 59.55 -7.88 38.02
N GLU A 140 58.92 -9.04 38.24
CA GLU A 140 59.56 -10.23 38.82
C GLU A 140 60.69 -10.76 37.93
N ILE A 141 60.45 -10.88 36.62
CA ILE A 141 61.49 -11.27 35.65
C ILE A 141 62.65 -10.28 35.69
N ARG A 142 62.36 -8.97 35.78
CA ARG A 142 63.39 -7.93 35.83
C ARG A 142 64.21 -8.01 37.13
N GLU A 143 63.59 -8.31 38.26
CA GLU A 143 64.31 -8.53 39.52
C GLU A 143 65.18 -9.80 39.47
N GLY A 144 64.62 -10.91 38.98
CA GLY A 144 65.36 -12.16 38.79
C GLY A 144 66.54 -12.00 37.82
N ALA A 145 66.33 -11.31 36.70
CA ALA A 145 67.39 -11.00 35.74
C ALA A 145 68.50 -10.16 36.36
N LYS A 146 68.18 -9.17 37.21
CA LYS A 146 69.20 -8.40 37.94
C LYS A 146 70.06 -9.28 38.87
N LYS A 147 69.43 -10.20 39.62
CA LYS A 147 70.15 -11.15 40.49
C LYS A 147 71.06 -12.08 39.69
N ASN A 148 70.54 -12.65 38.60
CA ASN A 148 71.32 -13.51 37.71
C ASN A 148 72.50 -12.76 37.07
N VAL A 149 72.31 -11.50 36.67
CA VAL A 149 73.40 -10.65 36.15
C VAL A 149 74.46 -10.37 37.22
N GLU A 150 74.05 -10.15 38.47
CA GLU A 150 74.99 -9.96 39.59
C GLU A 150 75.84 -11.22 39.85
N GLU A 151 75.20 -12.40 39.86
CA GLU A 151 75.89 -13.69 40.01
C GLU A 151 76.87 -13.94 38.86
N VAL A 152 76.41 -13.82 37.61
CA VAL A 152 77.26 -13.99 36.42
C VAL A 152 78.41 -12.97 36.41
N ALA A 153 78.18 -11.73 36.83
CA ALA A 153 79.23 -10.72 36.93
C ALA A 153 80.29 -11.08 37.97
N LYS A 154 79.89 -11.60 39.14
CA LYS A 154 80.81 -12.08 40.19
C LYS A 154 81.63 -13.28 39.72
N ASP A 155 80.98 -14.27 39.11
CA ASP A 155 81.63 -15.48 38.58
C ASP A 155 82.61 -15.13 37.44
N THR A 156 82.18 -14.28 36.51
CA THR A 156 83.02 -13.84 35.39
C THR A 156 84.22 -13.04 35.87
N ALA A 157 84.04 -12.15 36.85
CA ALA A 157 85.14 -11.37 37.43
C ALA A 157 86.17 -12.28 38.13
N GLN A 158 85.71 -13.28 38.89
CA GLN A 158 86.60 -14.28 39.51
C GLN A 158 87.36 -15.10 38.46
N ALA A 159 86.67 -15.58 37.42
CA ALA A 159 87.27 -16.33 36.33
C ALA A 159 88.34 -15.52 35.58
N ILE A 160 88.09 -14.22 35.34
CA ILE A 160 89.07 -13.33 34.71
C ILE A 160 90.30 -13.13 35.59
N ILE A 161 90.13 -12.91 36.90
CA ILE A 161 91.26 -12.74 37.85
C ILE A 161 92.12 -14.01 37.89
N ALA A 162 91.48 -15.19 37.92
CA ALA A 162 92.17 -16.47 37.88
C ALA A 162 92.93 -16.67 36.55
N ALA A 163 92.31 -16.34 35.41
CA ALA A 163 92.93 -16.45 34.08
C ALA A 163 94.13 -15.49 33.90
N LEU A 164 94.13 -14.34 34.57
CA LEU A 164 95.23 -13.36 34.55
C LEU A 164 96.33 -13.66 35.59
N GLY A 165 96.22 -14.77 36.35
CA GLY A 165 97.25 -15.24 37.28
C GLY A 165 97.26 -14.55 38.64
N GLY A 166 96.20 -13.82 39.01
CA GLY A 166 96.04 -13.22 40.33
C GLY A 166 95.24 -14.10 41.29
N SER A 167 95.51 -14.00 42.59
CA SER A 167 94.62 -14.55 43.63
C SER A 167 93.97 -13.41 44.38
N ALA A 168 92.67 -13.20 44.17
CA ALA A 168 91.87 -12.27 44.95
C ALA A 168 90.92 -13.06 45.85
N ASP A 169 90.74 -12.59 47.08
CA ASP A 169 89.80 -13.18 48.02
C ASP A 169 88.36 -12.96 47.55
N ALA A 170 87.52 -14.01 47.58
CA ALA A 170 86.16 -14.00 47.00
C ALA A 170 85.28 -12.89 47.60
N THR A 171 85.51 -12.55 48.86
CA THR A 171 84.85 -11.46 49.60
C THR A 171 85.23 -10.07 49.06
N THR A 172 86.47 -9.88 48.59
CA THR A 172 86.90 -8.60 47.99
C THR A 172 86.37 -8.40 46.57
N VAL A 173 86.28 -9.48 45.78
CA VAL A 173 85.76 -9.44 44.40
C VAL A 173 84.26 -9.17 44.41
N SER A 174 83.51 -9.86 45.26
CA SER A 174 82.07 -9.62 45.43
C SER A 174 81.77 -8.19 45.89
N ALA A 175 82.51 -7.67 46.88
CA ALA A 175 82.35 -6.28 47.33
C ALA A 175 82.66 -5.23 46.23
N ALA A 176 83.68 -5.47 45.40
CA ALA A 176 84.03 -4.57 44.30
C ALA A 176 83.00 -4.58 43.16
N VAL A 177 82.46 -5.76 42.82
CA VAL A 177 81.38 -5.90 41.83
C VAL A 177 80.10 -5.25 42.35
N ASP A 178 79.74 -5.45 43.61
CA ASP A 178 78.55 -4.84 44.23
C ASP A 178 78.63 -3.31 44.27
N ALA A 179 79.82 -2.75 44.52
CA ALA A 179 80.04 -1.31 44.47
C ALA A 179 79.89 -0.74 43.05
N ARG A 180 80.21 -1.53 42.01
CA ARG A 180 80.06 -1.13 40.60
C ARG A 180 78.65 -1.31 40.04
N MET A 181 77.87 -2.25 40.58
CA MET A 181 76.47 -2.47 40.21
C MET A 181 75.50 -1.46 40.87
N LYS A 182 75.92 -0.76 41.93
CA LYS A 182 75.13 0.25 42.65
C LYS A 182 75.37 1.70 42.19
N GLY A 183 76.36 1.94 41.32
CA GLY A 183 76.66 3.25 40.72
C GLY A 183 76.02 3.41 39.36
#